data_AF-E1QP98-F1
#
_entry.id   AF-E1QP98-F1
#
_cell.length_a   1.000
_cell.length_b   1.000
_cell.length_c   1.000
_cell.angle_alpha   90.00
_cell.angle_beta   90.00
_cell.angle_gamma   90.00
#
_symmetry.space_group_name_H-M   'P 1'
#
loop_
_entity.id
_entity.type
_entity.pdbx_description
1 polymer ?
#
loop_
_entity_poly.entity_id
_entity_poly.type
_entity_poly.pdbx_seq_one_letter_code
_entity_poly.pdbx_strand_id
1 'polypeptide(L)'
;MKLEHLAVIITALLILLGIALTSCAQQIQLPIYIPAVNVSITALSANGMPLTKYAIVGLSCAGYNVSSLGLISVVIPIPSTGSITCKAYAYSFGVYSSKTVVLTANESGETVSVTLMVPVSGYYVPGIGFVPISTLVAIAVVIIIVIVLIVISLMEYARWRRERLARLIRPPE
;
A
#
# COMPACT_ATOMS: atom_id res chain seq x y z
N MET A 1 48.91 67.43 10.99
CA MET A 1 48.24 66.19 10.54
C MET A 1 48.21 66.20 9.03
N LYS A 2 48.98 65.30 8.40
CA LYS A 2 49.36 65.35 6.98
C LYS A 2 48.17 65.01 6.08
N LEU A 3 48.05 65.75 4.98
CA LEU A 3 47.07 65.59 3.90
C LEU A 3 46.93 64.13 3.42
N GLU A 4 47.99 63.34 3.55
CA GLU A 4 48.05 61.93 3.18
C GLU A 4 47.13 61.02 4.01
N HIS A 5 46.87 61.33 5.28
CA HIS A 5 45.92 60.55 6.09
C HIS A 5 44.48 60.81 5.69
N LEU A 6 44.16 62.00 5.20
CA LEU A 6 42.81 62.33 4.72
C LEU A 6 42.49 61.58 3.42
N ALA A 7 43.46 61.47 2.52
CA ALA A 7 43.31 60.75 1.25
C ALA A 7 43.07 59.25 1.48
N VAL A 8 43.80 58.62 2.41
CA VAL A 8 43.63 57.20 2.76
C VAL A 8 42.24 56.91 3.33
N ILE A 9 41.74 57.80 4.20
CA ILE A 9 40.41 57.66 4.81
C ILE A 9 39.31 57.79 3.75
N ILE A 10 39.44 58.72 2.80
CA ILE A 10 38.46 58.92 1.71
C ILE A 10 38.46 57.71 0.76
N THR A 11 39.63 57.16 0.42
CA THR A 11 39.71 55.96 -0.41
C THR A 11 39.15 54.72 0.30
N ALA A 12 39.37 54.58 1.61
CA ALA A 12 38.80 53.49 2.38
C ALA A 12 37.27 53.57 2.47
N LEU A 13 36.72 54.78 2.58
CA LEU A 13 35.26 55.01 2.61
C LEU A 13 34.60 54.71 1.26
N LEU A 14 35.24 55.08 0.14
CA LEU A 14 34.78 54.77 -1.22
C LEU A 14 34.79 53.26 -1.51
N ILE A 15 35.82 52.54 -1.02
CA ILE A 15 35.89 51.09 -1.13
C ILE A 15 34.76 50.45 -0.30
N LEU A 16 34.53 50.90 0.94
CA LEU A 16 33.43 50.41 1.78
C LEU A 16 32.04 50.63 1.15
N LEU A 17 31.81 51.78 0.51
CA LEU A 17 30.57 52.04 -0.23
C LEU A 17 30.40 51.12 -1.46
N GLY A 18 31.50 50.77 -2.14
CA GLY A 18 31.48 49.87 -3.29
C GLY A 18 31.12 48.41 -2.93
N ILE A 19 31.57 47.93 -1.77
CA ILE A 19 31.21 46.59 -1.27
C ILE A 19 29.76 46.54 -0.80
N ALA A 20 29.22 47.63 -0.27
CA ALA A 20 27.82 47.70 0.17
C ALA A 20 26.81 47.68 -1.00
N LEU A 21 27.23 48.04 -2.22
CA LEU A 21 26.37 48.05 -3.41
C LEU A 21 26.37 46.72 -4.18
N THR A 22 27.28 45.79 -3.88
CA THR A 22 27.43 44.52 -4.62
C THR A 22 26.64 43.35 -4.03
N SER A 23 25.95 43.53 -2.90
CA SER A 23 25.11 42.49 -2.28
C SER A 23 23.67 42.41 -2.83
N CYS A 24 23.31 43.22 -3.82
CA CYS A 24 21.97 43.18 -4.45
C CYS A 24 21.91 42.35 -5.73
N ALA A 25 22.80 41.36 -5.90
CA ALA A 25 22.56 40.28 -6.85
C ALA A 25 21.46 39.37 -6.28
N GLN A 26 20.21 39.83 -6.35
CA GLN A 26 19.03 39.03 -6.09
C GLN A 26 19.07 37.85 -7.08
N GLN A 27 19.51 36.69 -6.61
CA GLN A 27 19.28 35.43 -7.32
C GLN A 27 17.77 35.30 -7.44
N ILE A 28 17.23 35.63 -8.62
CA ILE A 28 15.87 35.32 -9.00
C ILE A 28 15.82 33.79 -9.10
N GLN A 29 15.55 33.13 -7.96
CA GLN A 29 15.10 31.76 -7.94
C GLN A 29 13.71 31.78 -8.57
N LEU A 30 13.63 31.57 -9.89
CA LEU A 30 12.36 31.22 -10.50
C LEU A 30 11.92 29.91 -9.85
N PRO A 31 10.78 29.87 -9.13
CA PRO A 31 10.23 28.60 -8.71
C PRO A 31 9.89 27.83 -9.98
N ILE A 32 10.67 26.79 -10.29
CA ILE A 32 10.30 25.82 -11.31
C ILE A 32 9.08 25.10 -10.74
N TYR A 33 7.89 25.58 -11.08
CA TYR A 33 6.63 24.97 -10.71
C TYR A 33 6.47 23.71 -11.56
N ILE A 34 6.80 22.56 -10.98
CA ILE A 34 6.53 21.26 -11.57
C ILE A 34 5.13 20.87 -11.08
N PRO A 35 4.11 20.84 -11.96
CA PRO A 35 2.79 20.40 -11.55
C PRO A 35 2.89 18.95 -11.09
N ALA A 36 2.33 18.66 -9.93
CA ALA A 36 2.39 17.34 -9.31
C ALA A 36 1.00 16.94 -8.82
N VAL A 37 0.67 15.64 -8.92
CA VAL A 37 -0.60 15.09 -8.45
C VAL A 37 -0.35 13.99 -7.46
N ASN A 38 -1.15 13.99 -6.40
CA ASN A 38 -1.10 12.97 -5.37
C ASN A 38 -2.08 11.87 -5.74
N VAL A 39 -1.58 10.68 -6.07
CA VAL A 39 -2.43 9.54 -6.40
C VAL A 39 -2.49 8.62 -5.19
N SER A 40 -3.71 8.39 -4.69
CA SER A 40 -3.98 7.41 -3.63
C SER A 40 -4.69 6.20 -4.21
N ILE A 41 -4.13 5.00 -4.03
CA ILE A 41 -4.72 3.76 -4.57
C ILE A 41 -5.10 2.85 -3.42
N THR A 42 -6.33 2.37 -3.46
CA THR A 42 -6.87 1.41 -2.49
C THR A 42 -7.45 0.19 -3.19
N ALA A 43 -7.15 -0.98 -2.67
CA ALA A 43 -7.70 -2.25 -3.15
C ALA A 43 -8.89 -2.68 -2.30
N LEU A 44 -9.98 -3.03 -2.97
CA LEU A 44 -11.19 -3.58 -2.38
C LEU A 44 -11.43 -4.99 -2.94
N SER A 45 -12.03 -5.86 -2.12
CA SER A 45 -12.58 -7.15 -2.54
C SER A 45 -13.82 -6.94 -3.42
N ALA A 46 -14.25 -7.99 -4.14
CA ALA A 46 -15.53 -8.03 -4.85
C ALA A 46 -16.73 -7.59 -3.98
N ASN A 47 -16.64 -7.81 -2.66
CA ASN A 47 -17.68 -7.48 -1.70
C ASN A 47 -17.52 -6.07 -1.11
N GLY A 48 -16.63 -5.23 -1.65
CA GLY A 48 -16.34 -3.87 -1.17
C GLY A 48 -15.47 -3.80 0.09
N MET A 49 -15.00 -4.93 0.62
CA MET A 49 -14.16 -4.97 1.83
C MET A 49 -12.71 -4.56 1.53
N PRO A 50 -12.05 -3.76 2.39
CA PRO A 50 -10.69 -3.30 2.16
C PRO A 50 -9.66 -4.45 2.25
N LEU A 51 -8.76 -4.52 1.27
CA LEU A 51 -7.66 -5.50 1.20
C LEU A 51 -6.32 -4.89 1.66
N THR A 52 -6.35 -3.92 2.56
CA THR A 52 -5.20 -3.09 2.96
C THR A 52 -4.01 -3.84 3.56
N LYS A 53 -4.16 -5.10 3.96
CA LYS A 53 -3.04 -5.93 4.46
C LYS A 53 -2.66 -7.08 3.53
N TYR A 54 -3.43 -7.30 2.45
CA TYR A 54 -3.36 -8.52 1.64
C TYR A 54 -3.22 -8.25 0.15
N ALA A 55 -3.44 -7.01 -0.30
CA ALA A 55 -3.28 -6.61 -1.68
C ALA A 55 -1.99 -5.82 -1.86
N ILE A 56 -1.21 -6.16 -2.88
CA ILE A 56 -0.16 -5.29 -3.40
C ILE A 56 -0.85 -4.32 -4.37
N VAL A 57 -0.74 -3.03 -4.11
CA VAL A 57 -1.22 -1.98 -4.99
C VAL A 57 -0.03 -1.28 -5.62
N GLY A 58 -0.17 -0.88 -6.87
CA GLY A 58 0.90 -0.16 -7.56
C GLY A 58 0.39 0.71 -8.68
N LEU A 59 1.30 1.55 -9.15
CA LEU A 59 1.06 2.51 -10.22
C LEU A 59 2.24 2.48 -11.17
N SER A 60 1.94 2.27 -12.44
CA SER A 60 2.91 2.29 -13.53
C SER A 60 2.56 3.40 -14.50
N CYS A 61 3.33 4.47 -14.48
CA CYS A 61 3.30 5.58 -15.43
C CYS A 61 4.57 5.54 -16.31
N ALA A 62 4.61 6.35 -17.36
CA ALA A 62 5.83 6.49 -18.18
C ALA A 62 7.01 6.98 -17.33
N GLY A 63 7.97 6.09 -17.05
CA GLY A 63 9.17 6.38 -16.26
C GLY A 63 9.00 6.34 -14.74
N TYR A 64 7.80 6.06 -14.22
CA TYR A 64 7.52 5.96 -12.79
C TYR A 64 6.76 4.68 -12.48
N ASN A 65 7.37 3.76 -11.74
CA ASN A 65 6.72 2.55 -11.26
C ASN A 65 6.91 2.43 -9.76
N VAL A 66 5.81 2.39 -9.03
CA VAL A 66 5.80 2.28 -7.58
C VAL A 66 4.79 1.24 -7.15
N SER A 67 5.12 0.45 -6.14
CA SER A 67 4.22 -0.53 -5.55
C SER A 67 4.40 -0.55 -4.04
N SER A 68 3.30 -0.82 -3.33
CA SER A 68 3.26 -0.92 -1.88
C SER A 68 2.20 -1.93 -1.46
N LEU A 69 2.32 -2.43 -0.24
CA LEU A 69 1.28 -3.26 0.37
C LEU A 69 0.14 -2.37 0.87
N GLY A 70 -1.08 -2.70 0.44
CA GLY A 70 -2.31 -2.16 0.98
C GLY A 70 -2.77 -0.84 0.37
N LEU A 71 -2.04 0.22 0.70
CA LEU A 71 -2.32 1.58 0.27
C LEU A 71 -1.03 2.23 -0.20
N ILE A 72 -1.14 2.97 -1.29
CA ILE A 72 -0.05 3.81 -1.79
C ILE A 72 -0.58 5.22 -1.96
N SER A 73 0.22 6.18 -1.50
CA SER A 73 0.03 7.61 -1.76
C SER A 73 1.35 8.12 -2.33
N VAL A 74 1.35 8.50 -3.61
CA VAL A 74 2.55 8.92 -4.32
C VAL A 74 2.30 10.22 -5.05
N VAL A 75 3.29 11.10 -5.02
CA VAL A 75 3.30 12.36 -5.77
C VAL A 75 3.96 12.11 -7.13
N ILE A 76 3.25 12.41 -8.21
CA ILE A 76 3.72 12.16 -9.57
C ILE A 76 3.86 13.50 -10.29
N PRO A 77 5.04 13.83 -10.82
CA PRO A 77 5.20 15.02 -11.64
C PRO A 77 4.50 14.83 -12.99
N ILE A 78 3.71 15.82 -13.40
CA ILE A 78 2.98 15.87 -14.67
C ILE A 78 3.63 16.92 -15.56
N PRO A 79 3.67 16.75 -16.90
CA PRO A 79 4.02 17.84 -17.80
C PRO A 79 3.13 19.06 -17.56
N SER A 80 3.70 20.27 -17.67
CA SER A 80 2.98 21.53 -17.49
C SER A 80 1.83 21.75 -18.47
N THR A 81 1.90 21.09 -19.63
CA THR A 81 0.82 21.03 -20.61
C THR A 81 0.67 19.59 -21.09
N GLY A 82 -0.51 19.00 -20.87
CA GLY A 82 -0.84 17.65 -21.32
C GLY A 82 -1.33 16.72 -20.22
N SER A 83 -1.28 15.42 -20.52
CA SER A 83 -1.71 14.36 -19.64
C SER A 83 -0.71 13.20 -19.65
N ILE A 84 -0.61 12.51 -18.51
CA ILE A 84 0.13 11.27 -18.37
C ILE A 84 -0.87 10.13 -18.19
N THR A 85 -0.67 9.05 -18.94
CA THR A 85 -1.40 7.80 -18.74
C THR A 85 -0.66 6.94 -17.74
N CYS A 86 -1.36 6.54 -16.68
CA CYS A 86 -0.88 5.64 -15.66
C CYS A 86 -1.77 4.39 -15.60
N LYS A 87 -1.18 3.25 -15.29
CA LYS A 87 -1.89 2.01 -14.99
C LYS A 87 -1.81 1.75 -13.50
N ALA A 88 -2.93 1.92 -12.81
CA ALA A 88 -3.08 1.47 -11.44
C ALA A 88 -3.38 -0.03 -11.45
N TYR A 89 -2.72 -0.79 -10.60
CA TYR A 89 -2.94 -2.23 -10.47
C TYR A 89 -3.02 -2.66 -9.02
N ALA A 90 -3.76 -3.73 -8.78
CA ALA A 90 -3.91 -4.39 -7.50
C ALA A 90 -3.80 -5.90 -7.70
N TYR A 91 -3.04 -6.56 -6.83
CA TYR A 91 -2.87 -8.01 -6.83
C TYR A 91 -3.08 -8.56 -5.43
N SER A 92 -3.95 -9.56 -5.30
CA SER A 92 -4.21 -10.22 -4.03
C SER A 92 -4.67 -11.66 -4.26
N PHE A 93 -4.23 -12.59 -3.41
CA PHE A 93 -4.63 -14.01 -3.45
C PHE A 93 -4.59 -14.66 -4.84
N GLY A 94 -3.57 -14.36 -5.66
CA GLY A 94 -3.45 -14.93 -7.01
C GLY A 94 -4.19 -14.17 -8.11
N VAL A 95 -4.98 -13.14 -7.76
CA VAL A 95 -5.87 -12.42 -8.67
C VAL A 95 -5.34 -11.01 -8.93
N TYR A 96 -5.32 -10.61 -10.20
CA TYR A 96 -4.86 -9.30 -10.66
C TYR A 96 -6.03 -8.45 -11.17
N SER A 97 -6.02 -7.16 -10.84
CA SER A 97 -6.96 -6.16 -11.34
C SER A 97 -6.21 -4.89 -11.71
N SER A 98 -6.60 -4.21 -12.79
CA SER A 98 -5.96 -2.98 -13.22
C SER A 98 -6.94 -1.99 -13.82
N LYS A 99 -6.65 -0.70 -13.65
CA LYS A 99 -7.40 0.42 -14.21
C LYS A 99 -6.44 1.45 -14.78
N THR A 100 -6.76 1.93 -15.97
CA THR A 100 -6.04 3.06 -16.57
C THR A 100 -6.57 4.36 -15.96
N VAL A 101 -5.65 5.21 -15.51
CA VAL A 101 -5.90 6.51 -14.91
C VAL A 101 -5.16 7.55 -15.76
N VAL A 102 -5.85 8.59 -16.17
CA VAL A 102 -5.26 9.70 -16.94
C VAL A 102 -5.12 10.86 -15.99
N LEU A 103 -3.90 11.25 -15.68
CA LEU A 103 -3.60 12.41 -14.84
C LEU A 103 -3.40 13.61 -15.74
N THR A 104 -4.11 14.70 -15.48
CA THR A 104 -4.04 15.92 -16.29
C THR A 104 -3.42 17.06 -15.49
N ALA A 105 -2.77 18.01 -16.19
CA ALA A 105 -2.18 19.18 -15.55
C ALA A 105 -3.20 20.06 -14.78
N ASN A 106 -4.50 19.95 -15.13
CA ASN A 106 -5.58 20.65 -14.45
C ASN A 106 -5.85 20.14 -13.03
N GLU A 107 -5.49 18.89 -12.73
CA GLU A 107 -5.62 18.29 -11.41
C GLU A 107 -4.37 18.52 -10.54
N SER A 108 -3.43 19.35 -11.00
CA SER A 108 -2.21 19.67 -10.26
C SER A 108 -2.52 20.18 -8.84
N GLY A 109 -1.89 19.57 -7.85
CA GLY A 109 -2.11 19.86 -6.43
C GLY A 109 -3.30 19.14 -5.80
N GLU A 110 -4.09 18.40 -6.58
CA GLU A 110 -5.22 17.62 -6.09
C GLU A 110 -4.84 16.17 -5.76
N THR A 111 -5.64 15.54 -4.90
CA THR A 111 -5.50 14.13 -4.54
C THR A 111 -6.47 13.28 -5.36
N VAL A 112 -5.99 12.55 -6.36
CA VAL A 112 -6.78 11.60 -7.15
C VAL A 112 -6.86 10.28 -6.41
N SER A 113 -8.05 9.89 -5.97
CA SER A 113 -8.29 8.59 -5.32
C SER A 113 -8.77 7.55 -6.31
N VAL A 114 -8.08 6.42 -6.36
CA VAL A 114 -8.35 5.33 -7.30
C VAL A 114 -8.66 4.07 -6.49
N THR A 115 -9.91 3.64 -6.56
CA THR A 115 -10.35 2.38 -5.99
C THR A 115 -10.27 1.28 -7.05
N LEU A 116 -9.63 0.17 -6.70
CA LEU A 116 -9.52 -1.02 -7.54
C LEU A 116 -10.25 -2.17 -6.89
N MET A 117 -11.19 -2.78 -7.62
CA MET A 117 -11.86 -3.99 -7.18
C MET A 117 -11.08 -5.21 -7.67
N VAL A 118 -10.57 -6.00 -6.73
CA VAL A 118 -9.98 -7.31 -6.96
C VAL A 118 -11.09 -8.34 -6.81
N PRO A 119 -11.36 -9.19 -7.81
CA PRO A 119 -12.45 -10.17 -7.76
C PRO A 119 -12.10 -11.37 -6.88
N VAL A 120 -11.83 -11.10 -5.60
CA VAL A 120 -11.64 -12.07 -4.53
C VAL A 120 -12.81 -11.97 -3.56
N SER A 121 -13.42 -13.11 -3.26
CA SER A 121 -14.51 -13.22 -2.30
C SER A 121 -13.98 -13.73 -0.96
N GLY A 122 -14.46 -13.12 0.13
CA GLY A 122 -14.01 -13.42 1.47
C GLY A 122 -14.87 -12.74 2.52
N TYR A 123 -14.50 -12.91 3.78
CA TYR A 123 -15.14 -12.31 4.93
C TYR A 123 -14.11 -11.55 5.76
N TYR A 124 -14.47 -10.37 6.26
CA TYR A 124 -13.60 -9.60 7.15
C TYR A 124 -13.88 -9.97 8.60
N VAL A 125 -12.90 -10.57 9.27
CA VAL A 125 -12.98 -10.90 10.68
C VAL A 125 -12.26 -9.80 11.49
N PRO A 126 -12.94 -9.08 12.39
CA PRO A 126 -12.31 -8.04 13.20
C PRO A 126 -11.16 -8.63 14.02
N GLY A 127 -10.02 -7.94 14.03
CA GLY A 127 -8.78 -8.37 14.72
C GLY A 127 -7.88 -9.29 13.90
N ILE A 128 -8.41 -10.07 12.94
CA ILE A 128 -7.62 -10.99 12.11
C ILE A 128 -7.42 -10.42 10.70
N GLY A 129 -8.45 -9.78 10.13
CA GLY A 129 -8.45 -9.17 8.80
C GLY A 129 -9.29 -9.95 7.78
N PHE A 130 -8.97 -9.80 6.50
CA PHE A 130 -9.71 -10.43 5.40
C PHE A 130 -9.34 -11.90 5.25
N VAL A 131 -10.35 -12.77 5.29
CA VAL A 131 -10.23 -14.22 5.18
C VAL A 131 -10.90 -14.68 3.87
N PRO A 132 -10.14 -15.19 2.88
CA PRO A 132 -10.69 -15.71 1.63
C PRO A 132 -11.65 -16.88 1.87
N ILE A 133 -12.70 -17.00 1.05
CA ILE A 133 -13.63 -18.14 1.13
C ILE A 133 -12.90 -19.49 1.01
N SER A 134 -11.85 -19.57 0.17
CA SER A 134 -11.04 -20.78 0.01
C SER A 134 -10.45 -21.27 1.33
N THR A 135 -10.00 -20.36 2.19
CA THR A 135 -9.46 -20.70 3.52
C THR A 135 -10.55 -21.19 4.48
N LEU A 136 -11.73 -20.58 4.46
CA LEU A 136 -12.88 -21.03 5.26
C LEU A 136 -13.32 -22.44 4.87
N VAL A 137 -13.39 -22.72 3.57
CA VAL A 137 -13.71 -24.05 3.05
C VAL A 137 -12.64 -25.07 3.47
N ALA A 138 -11.36 -24.73 3.37
CA ALA A 138 -10.28 -25.60 3.80
C ALA A 138 -10.38 -25.93 5.30
N ILE A 139 -10.64 -24.95 6.16
CA ILE A 139 -10.84 -25.15 7.59
C ILE A 139 -12.04 -26.08 7.86
N ALA A 140 -13.17 -25.84 7.18
CA ALA A 140 -14.36 -26.68 7.33
C ALA A 140 -14.09 -28.14 6.94
N VAL A 141 -13.37 -28.38 5.84
CA VAL A 141 -12.98 -29.72 5.39
C VAL A 141 -12.09 -30.41 6.42
N VAL A 142 -11.10 -29.72 6.98
CA VAL A 142 -10.23 -30.27 8.03
C VAL A 142 -11.03 -30.66 9.27
N ILE A 143 -11.97 -29.81 9.71
CA ILE A 143 -12.83 -30.10 10.87
C ILE A 143 -13.68 -31.35 10.60
N ILE A 144 -14.26 -31.47 9.40
CA ILE A 144 -15.05 -32.66 9.02
C ILE A 144 -14.20 -33.93 9.09
N ILE A 145 -12.97 -33.89 8.56
CA ILE A 145 -12.05 -35.04 8.60
C ILE A 145 -11.77 -35.45 10.06
N VAL A 146 -11.49 -34.49 10.94
CA VAL A 146 -11.25 -34.75 12.37
C VAL A 146 -12.48 -35.39 13.03
N ILE A 147 -13.68 -34.89 12.76
CA ILE A 147 -14.92 -35.45 13.30
C ILE A 147 -15.11 -36.90 12.82
N VAL A 148 -14.87 -37.18 11.54
CA VAL A 148 -14.97 -38.54 10.98
C VAL A 148 -13.99 -39.49 11.68
N LEU A 149 -12.74 -39.06 11.90
CA LEU A 149 -11.75 -39.86 12.62
C LEU A 149 -12.16 -40.15 14.05
N ILE A 150 -12.73 -39.16 14.76
CA ILE A 150 -13.26 -39.35 16.12
C ILE A 150 -14.41 -40.36 16.11
N VAL A 151 -15.36 -40.24 15.16
CA VAL A 151 -16.49 -41.16 15.06
C VAL A 151 -16.03 -42.59 14.80
N ILE A 152 -15.09 -42.80 13.87
CA ILE A 152 -14.50 -44.13 13.60
C ILE A 152 -13.86 -44.67 14.88
N SER A 153 -13.05 -43.86 15.55
CA SER A 153 -12.38 -44.24 16.81
C SER A 153 -13.37 -44.63 17.90
N LEU A 154 -14.48 -43.88 18.04
CA LEU A 154 -15.54 -44.18 19.00
C LEU A 154 -16.30 -45.47 18.64
N MET A 155 -16.58 -45.71 17.36
CA MET A 155 -17.21 -46.95 16.90
C MET A 155 -16.34 -48.17 17.18
N GLU A 156 -15.05 -48.07 16.90
CA GLU A 156 -14.07 -49.13 17.17
C GLU A 156 -13.93 -49.39 18.67
N TYR A 157 -13.81 -48.33 19.47
CA TYR A 157 -13.79 -48.42 20.93
C TYR A 157 -15.07 -49.08 21.48
N ALA A 158 -16.25 -48.69 20.97
CA ALA A 158 -17.52 -49.27 21.37
C ALA A 158 -17.65 -50.75 20.97
N ARG A 159 -17.07 -51.16 19.83
CA ARG A 159 -17.00 -52.57 19.42
C ARG A 159 -16.07 -53.35 20.36
N TRP A 160 -14.86 -52.86 20.58
CA TRP A 160 -13.88 -53.47 21.48
C TRP A 160 -14.45 -53.66 22.89
N ARG A 161 -15.12 -52.64 23.43
CA ARG A 161 -15.76 -52.71 24.76
C ARG A 161 -16.84 -53.79 24.81
N ARG A 162 -17.70 -53.88 23.79
CA ARG A 162 -18.77 -54.90 23.73
C ARG A 162 -18.20 -56.31 23.70
N GLU A 163 -17.16 -56.55 22.92
CA GLU A 163 -16.49 -57.85 22.86
C GLU A 163 -15.85 -58.25 24.21
N ARG A 164 -15.24 -57.30 24.91
CA ARG A 164 -14.67 -57.54 26.25
C ARG A 164 -15.73 -57.92 27.27
N LEU A 165 -16.87 -57.23 27.27
CA LEU A 165 -17.98 -57.53 28.20
C LEU A 165 -18.60 -58.91 27.94
N ALA A 166 -18.77 -59.29 26.67
CA ALA A 166 -19.32 -60.60 26.31
C ALA A 166 -18.44 -61.77 26.81
N ARG A 167 -17.11 -61.60 26.82
CA ARG A 167 -16.20 -62.61 27.37
C ARG A 167 -16.28 -62.74 28.89
N LEU A 168 -16.59 -61.66 29.61
CA LEU A 168 -16.67 -61.65 31.08
C LEU A 168 -17.99 -62.22 31.61
N ILE A 169 -19.06 -62.21 30.81
CA ILE A 169 -20.40 -62.66 31.22
C ILE A 169 -20.64 -64.14 30.89
N ARG A 170 -19.77 -64.78 30.09
CA ARG A 170 -19.90 -66.20 29.77
C ARG A 170 -19.71 -67.05 31.04
N PRO A 171 -20.69 -67.87 31.44
CA PRO A 171 -20.53 -68.76 32.59
C PRO A 171 -19.42 -69.79 32.29
N PRO A 172 -18.62 -70.19 33.31
CA PRO A 172 -17.62 -71.24 33.15
C PRO A 172 -18.32 -72.57 32.79
N GLU A 173 -17.77 -73.27 31.80
CA GLU A 173 -18.13 -74.67 31.47
C GLU A 173 -17.68 -75.62 32.59
#